data_AF-A0A839WF78-F1
#
_entry.id   AF-A0A839WF78-F1
#
_cell.length_a   1.000
_cell.length_b   1.000
_cell.length_c   1.000
_cell.angle_alpha   90.00
_cell.angle_beta   90.00
_cell.angle_gamma   90.00
#
_symmetry.space_group_name_H-M   'P 1'
#
loop_
_entity.id
_entity.type
_entity.pdbx_description
1 polymer ?
#
loop_
_entity_poly.entity_id
_entity_poly.type
_entity_poly.pdbx_seq_one_letter_code
_entity_poly.pdbx_strand_id
1 'polypeptide(L)'
;MRDVMLFGEGWNGEVRKVADGAHRYYYTPEENDQRHREAVFSILEYRSFSGKNYWIGFPVIEPSLSDIEWAIMKYQPAPVSKF
;
A
#
# COMPACT_ATOMS: atom_id res chain seq x y z
N MET A 1 1.29 -12.12 -7.38
CA MET A 1 1.58 -10.71 -7.07
C MET A 1 0.27 -10.04 -6.70
N ARG A 2 0.25 -9.23 -5.65
CA ARG A 2 -0.93 -8.52 -5.14
C ARG A 2 -0.71 -7.01 -5.12
N ASP A 3 -1.83 -6.29 -5.17
CA ASP A 3 -1.85 -4.83 -5.04
C ASP A 3 -1.65 -4.44 -3.58
N VAL A 4 -0.68 -3.56 -3.35
CA VAL A 4 -0.43 -2.92 -2.06
C VAL A 4 -0.50 -1.41 -2.27
N MET A 5 -1.35 -0.74 -1.50
CA MET A 5 -1.37 0.73 -1.45
C MET A 5 -0.29 1.19 -0.46
N LEU A 6 0.62 2.08 -0.88
CA LEU A 6 1.69 2.59 -0.01
C LEU A 6 1.33 3.95 0.60
N PHE A 7 1.67 4.17 1.86
CA PHE A 7 1.41 5.39 2.61
C PHE A 7 2.65 5.85 3.38
N GLY A 8 2.85 7.17 3.46
CA GLY A 8 4.04 7.78 4.08
C GLY A 8 5.21 7.93 3.10
N GLU A 9 6.26 8.67 3.45
CA GLU A 9 7.42 8.93 2.57
C GLU A 9 7.05 9.48 1.18
N GLY A 10 6.04 10.34 1.13
CA GLY A 10 5.51 10.93 -0.11
C GLY A 10 4.45 10.09 -0.83
N TRP A 11 4.13 8.90 -0.31
CA TRP A 11 3.07 8.03 -0.82
C TRP A 11 1.74 8.31 -0.14
N ASN A 12 0.67 8.31 -0.92
CA ASN A 12 -0.69 8.65 -0.51
C ASN A 12 -1.72 7.62 -1.02
N GLY A 13 -1.30 6.36 -1.09
CA GLY A 13 -2.13 5.24 -1.50
C GLY A 13 -1.88 4.75 -2.92
N GLU A 14 -0.84 5.23 -3.61
CA GLU A 14 -0.46 4.68 -4.91
C GLU A 14 -0.16 3.18 -4.80
N VAL A 15 -0.55 2.44 -5.85
CA VAL A 15 -0.48 0.99 -5.85
C VAL A 15 0.88 0.49 -6.35
N ARG A 16 1.41 -0.53 -5.68
CA ARG A 16 2.55 -1.33 -6.12
C ARG A 16 2.21 -2.81 -6.12
N LYS A 17 2.85 -3.55 -7.02
CA LYS A 17 2.75 -5.00 -7.09
C LYS A 17 3.79 -5.62 -6.16
N VAL A 18 3.35 -6.42 -5.20
CA VAL A 18 4.23 -7.12 -4.27
C VAL A 18 3.97 -8.63 -4.37
N ALA A 19 4.98 -9.45 -4.08
CA ALA A 19 4.83 -10.90 -4.01
C ALA A 19 3.77 -11.31 -2.96
N ASP A 20 3.06 -12.40 -3.24
CA ASP A 20 2.11 -12.98 -2.28
C ASP A 20 2.87 -13.49 -1.04
N GLY A 21 2.25 -13.34 0.15
CA GLY A 21 2.88 -13.65 1.44
C GLY A 21 3.92 -12.63 1.93
N ALA A 22 4.19 -11.54 1.19
CA ALA A 22 5.14 -10.54 1.65
C ALA A 22 4.60 -9.73 2.84
N HIS A 23 5.40 -9.64 3.90
CA HIS A 23 5.12 -8.79 5.06
C HIS A 23 5.87 -7.45 5.04
N ARG A 24 6.84 -7.32 4.12
CA ARG A 24 7.63 -6.10 3.93
C ARG A 24 7.83 -5.82 2.45
N TYR A 25 7.85 -4.54 2.10
CA TYR A 25 8.24 -4.05 0.78
C TYR A 25 9.39 -3.06 0.92
N TYR A 26 10.51 -3.36 0.26
CA TYR A 26 11.67 -2.49 0.21
C TYR A 26 11.58 -1.67 -1.08
N TYR A 27 11.45 -0.36 -0.92
CA TYR A 27 11.45 0.56 -2.04
C TYR A 27 12.80 1.27 -2.13
N THR A 28 13.42 1.15 -3.30
CA THR A 28 14.60 1.92 -3.69
C THR A 28 14.19 2.81 -4.86
N PRO A 29 14.29 4.15 -4.75
CA PRO A 29 13.98 5.05 -5.84
C PRO A 29 14.92 4.80 -7.02
N GLU A 30 14.41 4.94 -8.23
CA GLU A 30 15.27 5.03 -9.42
C GLU A 30 15.99 6.39 -9.43
N GLU A 31 17.13 6.51 -10.11
CA GLU A 31 17.94 7.75 -10.14
C GLU A 31 17.16 9.02 -10.53
N ASN A 32 16.04 8.88 -11.24
CA ASN A 32 15.18 9.98 -11.66
C ASN A 32 13.91 10.18 -10.81
N ASP A 33 13.64 9.31 -9.84
CA ASP A 33 12.48 9.42 -8.96
C ASP A 33 12.80 10.32 -7.76
N GLN A 34 12.82 11.63 -7.99
CA GLN A 34 13.09 12.64 -6.96
C GLN A 34 11.97 12.75 -5.91
N ARG A 35 10.83 12.10 -6.12
CA ARG A 35 9.63 12.27 -5.28
C ARG A 35 9.64 11.37 -4.05
N HIS A 36 10.36 10.25 -4.11
CA HIS A 36 10.33 9.24 -3.08
C HIS A 36 11.73 8.93 -2.57
N ARG A 37 11.83 8.56 -1.30
CA ARG A 37 13.08 8.14 -0.66
C ARG A 37 13.10 6.64 -0.48
N GLU A 38 14.29 6.08 -0.27
CA GLU A 38 14.42 4.69 0.16
C GLU A 38 13.59 4.47 1.42
N ALA A 39 12.74 3.44 1.41
CA ALA A 39 11.81 3.18 2.48
C ALA A 39 11.49 1.69 2.58
N VAL A 40 11.24 1.23 3.80
CA VAL A 40 10.75 -0.13 4.07
C VAL A 40 9.33 -0.02 4.59
N PHE A 41 8.38 -0.62 3.88
CA PHE A 41 6.98 -0.61 4.23
C PHE A 41 6.62 -1.94 4.88
N SER A 42 5.99 -1.89 6.06
CA SER A 42 5.31 -3.06 6.64
C SER A 42 3.97 -3.25 5.95
N ILE A 43 3.68 -4.46 5.50
CA ILE A 43 2.43 -4.79 4.78
C ILE A 43 1.44 -5.43 5.75
N LEU A 44 0.25 -4.85 5.82
CA LEU A 44 -0.87 -5.36 6.61
C LEU A 44 -2.12 -5.52 5.76
N GLU A 45 -3.00 -6.43 6.19
CA GLU A 45 -4.33 -6.60 5.59
C GLU A 45 -5.32 -5.65 6.28
N TYR A 46 -6.00 -4.85 5.48
CA TYR A 46 -7.05 -3.93 5.88
C TYR A 46 -8.40 -4.42 5.36
N ARG A 47 -9.42 -4.47 6.23
CA ARG A 47 -10.80 -4.74 5.82
C ARG A 47 -11.56 -3.44 5.64
N SER A 48 -11.91 -3.14 4.40
CA SER A 48 -12.62 -1.93 4.02
C SER A 48 -14.08 -1.94 4.43
N PHE A 49 -14.70 -0.77 4.46
CA PHE A 49 -16.13 -0.60 4.74
C PHE A 49 -17.04 -1.32 3.74
N SER A 50 -16.54 -1.61 2.52
CA SER A 50 -17.22 -2.45 1.53
C SER A 50 -17.21 -3.94 1.88
N GLY A 51 -16.49 -4.33 2.94
CA GLY A 51 -16.31 -5.71 3.38
C GLY A 51 -15.20 -6.47 2.64
N LYS A 52 -14.56 -5.85 1.64
CA LYS A 52 -13.41 -6.40 0.90
C LYS A 52 -12.11 -6.14 1.66
N ASN A 53 -11.14 -7.03 1.47
CA ASN A 53 -9.82 -6.88 2.07
C ASN A 53 -8.83 -6.29 1.07
N TYR A 54 -7.90 -5.48 1.53
CA TYR A 54 -6.84 -4.85 0.74
C TYR A 54 -5.52 -4.93 1.50
N TRP A 55 -4.40 -4.85 0.78
CA TRP A 55 -3.10 -4.70 1.42
C TRP A 55 -2.67 -3.24 1.44
N ILE A 56 -2.21 -2.81 2.61
CA ILE A 56 -1.66 -1.48 2.83
C ILE A 56 -0.21 -1.61 3.31
N GLY A 57 0.65 -0.70 2.86
CA GLY A 57 2.05 -0.62 3.24
C GLY A 57 2.35 0.73 3.87
N PHE A 58 3.01 0.74 5.03
CA PHE A 58 3.47 1.97 5.68
C PHE A 58 4.78 1.74 6.47
N PRO A 59 5.65 2.75 6.60
CA PRO A 59 6.98 2.57 7.20
C PRO A 59 6.98 2.56 8.72
N VAL A 60 6.28 3.50 9.36
CA VAL A 60 6.27 3.67 10.82
C VAL A 60 4.87 4.01 11.32
N ILE A 61 4.23 5.00 10.70
CA ILE A 61 2.91 5.48 11.11
C ILE A 61 1.85 4.84 10.21
N GLU A 62 0.89 4.16 10.83
CA GLU A 62 -0.25 3.60 10.12
C GLU A 62 -1.13 4.73 9.54
N PRO A 63 -1.55 4.64 8.26
CA PRO A 63 -2.43 5.63 7.67
C PRO A 63 -3.80 5.65 8.35
N SER A 64 -4.49 6.80 8.29
CA SER A 64 -5.84 6.86 8.84
C SER A 64 -6.81 6.03 8.00
N LEU A 65 -7.89 5.55 8.62
CA LEU A 65 -8.95 4.82 7.92
C LEU A 65 -9.52 5.61 6.73
N SER A 66 -9.67 6.92 6.90
CA SER A 66 -10.15 7.82 5.86
C SER A 66 -9.20 7.91 4.67
N ASP A 67 -7.88 7.93 4.91
CA ASP A 67 -6.88 7.94 3.84
C ASP A 67 -6.90 6.63 3.05
N ILE A 68 -7.04 5.51 3.75
CA ILE A 68 -7.11 4.18 3.12
C ILE A 68 -8.36 4.08 2.24
N GLU A 69 -9.53 4.46 2.74
CA GLU A 69 -10.77 4.40 1.97
C GLU A 69 -10.76 5.35 0.77
N TRP A 70 -10.20 6.56 0.95
CA TRP A 70 -10.02 7.48 -0.17
C TRP A 70 -9.07 6.91 -1.23
N ALA A 71 -7.98 6.26 -0.83
CA ALA A 71 -7.05 5.60 -1.73
C ALA A 71 -7.71 4.43 -2.49
N ILE A 72 -8.56 3.63 -1.83
CA ILE A 72 -9.33 2.57 -2.47
C ILE A 72 -10.23 3.15 -3.56
N MET A 73 -10.93 4.25 -3.27
CA MET A 73 -11.81 4.91 -4.25
C MET A 73 -11.04 5.49 -5.44
N LYS A 74 -9.89 6.11 -5.18
CA LYS A 74 -9.08 6.81 -6.18
C LYS A 74 -8.28 5.86 -7.07
N TYR A 75 -7.56 4.92 -6.47
CA TYR A 75 -6.60 4.06 -7.16
C TYR A 75 -7.16 2.69 -7.52
N GLN A 76 -8.33 2.32 -7.01
CA GLN A 76 -9.06 1.09 -7.34
C GLN A 76 -8.19 -0.17 -7.33
N PRO A 77 -7.44 -0.45 -6.24
CA PRO A 77 -6.61 -1.65 -6.14
C PRO A 77 -7.47 -2.92 -6.24
N ALA A 78 -6.88 -4.01 -6.72
CA ALA A 78 -7.52 -5.32 -6.67
C ALA A 78 -7.67 -5.77 -5.20
N PRO A 79 -8.88 -6.17 -4.76
CA PRO A 79 -9.07 -6.70 -3.42
C PRO A 79 -8.38 -8.06 -3.27
N VAL A 80 -8.01 -8.38 -2.04
CA VAL A 80 -7.48 -9.68 -1.64
C VAL A 80 -8.63 -10.68 -1.59
N SER A 81 -8.69 -11.59 -2.56
CA SER A 81 -9.53 -12.78 -2.47
C SER A 81 -8.83 -13.84 -1.60
N LYS A 82 -9.52 -14.32 -0.56
CA LYS A 82 -9.15 -15.61 0.07
C LYS A 82 -9.65 -16.71 -0.87
N PHE A 83 -8.72 -17.53 -1.38
CA PHE A 83 -9.05 -18.78 -2.05
C PHE A 83 -9.35 -19.85 -0.99
#